data_AF-W4LTZ4-F1
#
_entry.id   AF-W4LTZ4-F1
#
_cell.length_a   1.000
_cell.length_b   1.000
_cell.length_c   1.000
_cell.angle_alpha   90.00
_cell.angle_beta   90.00
_cell.angle_gamma   90.00
#
_symmetry.space_group_name_H-M   'P 1'
#
loop_
_entity.id
_entity.type
_entity.pdbx_description
1 polymer ?
#
loop_
_entity_poly.entity_id
_entity_poly.type
_entity_poly.pdbx_seq_one_letter_code
_entity_poly.pdbx_strand_id
1 'polypeptide(L)'
;MRYCVSVIVLIGISFWLCEMSLAQPKSPPLMPRAAAIPAQDDILPPKEAAARQTALQTELETLEQSNLPKEELETARAPLNEILNLLRTLEDARKRYATFRQQLDALLKRLEELAATQQALDTRQASEFSNVSEALRDQYNTRLHAVQTEIRDLIQQNSAAEARLAAIPPELEQRLTERPKLQQGLAVARRQALQSNQPSTPASEVSRLEAQLQLLITEMQTLEIERQWLGQRGPLHDALLQVAQTKQDHLQQDLLIIANKLGRV
;
A
#
# COMPACT_ATOMS: atom_id res chain seq x y z
N MET A 1 55.52 38.96 27.79
CA MET A 1 55.51 37.49 27.93
C MET A 1 54.13 36.98 27.53
N ARG A 2 54.07 36.23 26.42
CA ARG A 2 53.55 34.84 26.35
C ARG A 2 52.01 34.77 26.43
N TYR A 3 51.29 34.91 25.31
CA TYR A 3 50.99 33.81 24.36
C TYR A 3 50.87 32.46 25.08
N CYS A 4 49.67 32.09 25.56
CA CYS A 4 49.40 30.72 26.01
C CYS A 4 47.92 30.42 26.34
N VAL A 5 46.93 30.82 25.52
CA VAL A 5 45.57 30.22 25.63
C VAL A 5 44.84 30.18 24.27
N SER A 6 45.48 29.64 23.23
CA SER A 6 44.82 29.42 21.92
C SER A 6 45.21 28.12 21.23
N VAL A 7 45.57 27.06 21.97
CA VAL A 7 46.05 25.79 21.37
C VAL A 7 45.44 24.53 22.03
N ILE A 8 44.21 24.58 22.55
CA ILE A 8 43.53 23.37 23.06
C ILE A 8 42.06 23.35 22.63
N VAL A 9 41.81 23.35 21.32
CA VAL A 9 40.57 22.79 20.72
C VAL A 9 40.86 22.11 19.36
N LEU A 10 42.02 22.38 18.73
CA LEU A 10 42.38 21.84 17.40
C LEU A 10 43.17 20.51 17.42
N ILE A 11 43.03 19.68 18.46
CA ILE A 11 43.60 18.30 18.50
C ILE A 11 42.52 17.27 18.90
N GLY A 12 41.27 17.52 18.51
CA GLY A 12 40.15 16.59 18.74
C GLY A 12 39.45 16.09 17.47
N ILE A 13 39.93 16.47 16.27
CA ILE A 13 39.25 16.20 14.98
C ILE A 13 40.13 15.38 14.02
N SER A 14 41.39 15.11 14.36
CA SER A 14 42.33 14.40 13.47
C SER A 14 42.43 12.89 13.71
N PHE A 15 41.52 12.28 14.48
CA PHE A 15 41.55 10.84 14.80
C PHE A 15 40.30 10.08 14.33
N TRP A 16 39.66 10.58 13.26
CA TRP A 16 38.53 9.91 12.60
C TRP A 16 38.72 9.72 11.09
N LEU A 17 39.97 9.80 10.63
CA LEU A 17 40.39 9.68 9.23
C LEU A 17 41.64 8.80 9.15
N CYS A 18 41.50 7.50 9.44
CA CYS A 18 42.33 6.43 8.89
C CYS A 18 41.93 5.09 9.54
N GLU A 19 40.89 4.44 9.01
CA GLU A 19 40.78 2.97 8.94
C GLU A 19 39.51 2.60 8.15
N MET A 20 39.41 3.06 6.90
CA MET A 20 38.62 2.32 5.92
C MET A 20 39.56 1.40 5.17
N SER A 21 39.83 0.26 5.83
CA SER A 21 40.35 -0.93 5.18
C SER A 21 39.47 -1.26 3.97
N LEU A 22 40.11 -1.46 2.83
CA LEU A 22 39.55 -2.01 1.60
C LEU A 22 38.97 -3.40 1.87
N ALA A 23 37.76 -3.44 2.42
CA ALA A 23 36.91 -4.61 2.36
C ALA A 23 36.34 -4.67 0.95
N GLN A 24 36.76 -5.68 0.18
CA GLN A 24 36.10 -6.08 -1.05
C GLN A 24 34.57 -6.09 -0.83
N PRO A 25 33.75 -5.60 -1.78
CA PRO A 25 32.31 -5.77 -1.69
C PRO A 25 32.04 -7.27 -1.64
N LYS A 26 31.75 -7.78 -0.45
CA LYS A 26 31.23 -9.12 -0.25
C LYS A 26 29.91 -9.12 -1.00
N SER A 27 29.88 -9.80 -2.13
CA SER A 27 28.68 -9.99 -2.94
C SER A 27 27.54 -10.30 -1.98
N PRO A 28 26.40 -9.59 -2.06
CA PRO A 28 25.28 -9.87 -1.18
C PRO A 28 24.99 -11.38 -1.26
N PRO A 29 24.70 -12.05 -0.13
CA PRO A 29 24.37 -13.46 -0.15
C PRO A 29 23.27 -13.63 -1.21
N LEU A 30 23.51 -14.52 -2.16
CA LEU A 30 22.51 -14.94 -3.13
C LEU A 30 21.26 -15.29 -2.31
N MET A 31 20.28 -14.39 -2.35
CA MET A 31 18.94 -14.69 -1.86
C MET A 31 18.56 -16.04 -2.47
N PRO A 32 18.01 -16.98 -1.68
CA PRO A 32 17.43 -18.18 -2.24
C PRO A 32 16.50 -17.72 -3.36
N ARG A 33 16.70 -18.24 -4.57
CA ARG A 33 15.90 -17.93 -5.76
C ARG A 33 14.43 -17.97 -5.35
N ALA A 34 13.84 -16.79 -5.12
CA ALA A 34 12.46 -16.67 -4.68
C ALA A 34 11.63 -17.46 -5.69
N ALA A 35 10.83 -18.40 -5.21
CA ALA A 35 9.88 -19.09 -6.06
C ALA A 35 9.08 -18.00 -6.80
N ALA A 36 9.20 -17.98 -8.12
CA ALA A 36 8.75 -16.85 -8.91
C ALA A 36 7.24 -16.63 -8.69
N ILE A 37 6.87 -15.40 -8.37
CA ILE A 37 5.48 -14.96 -8.37
C ILE A 37 4.98 -15.14 -9.82
N PRO A 38 3.89 -15.90 -10.03
CA PRO A 38 3.41 -16.18 -11.38
C PRO A 38 2.96 -14.89 -12.08
N ALA A 39 3.14 -14.86 -13.40
CA ALA A 39 2.81 -13.72 -14.23
C ALA A 39 1.30 -13.45 -14.25
N GLN A 40 0.92 -12.23 -14.66
CA GLN A 40 -0.46 -11.75 -14.69
C GLN A 40 -1.38 -12.60 -15.59
N ASP A 41 -0.81 -13.31 -16.56
CA ASP A 41 -1.51 -14.16 -17.52
C ASP A 41 -2.10 -15.45 -16.90
N ASP A 42 -1.69 -15.82 -15.68
CA ASP A 42 -2.24 -16.99 -14.96
C ASP A 42 -3.58 -16.69 -14.24
N ILE A 43 -4.14 -15.49 -14.41
CA ILE A 43 -5.34 -15.03 -13.71
C ILE A 43 -6.55 -15.01 -14.65
N LEU A 44 -7.67 -15.59 -14.19
CA LEU A 44 -8.96 -15.54 -14.91
C LEU A 44 -9.33 -14.10 -15.28
N PRO A 45 -9.62 -13.74 -16.53
CA PRO A 45 -10.00 -12.39 -16.90
C PRO A 45 -11.18 -11.84 -16.06
N PRO A 46 -11.27 -10.53 -15.78
CA PRO A 46 -12.37 -9.94 -15.01
C PRO A 46 -13.76 -10.25 -15.58
N LYS A 47 -13.87 -10.27 -16.91
CA LYS A 47 -15.12 -10.60 -17.61
C LYS A 47 -15.58 -12.03 -17.36
N GLU A 48 -14.62 -12.97 -17.30
CA GLU A 48 -14.91 -14.38 -17.04
C GLU A 48 -15.26 -14.62 -15.56
N ALA A 49 -14.63 -13.88 -14.64
CA ALA A 49 -14.99 -13.93 -13.22
C ALA A 49 -16.42 -13.43 -12.97
N ALA A 50 -16.80 -12.31 -13.58
CA ALA A 50 -18.16 -11.77 -13.48
C ALA A 50 -19.20 -12.74 -14.08
N ALA A 51 -18.92 -13.31 -15.25
CA ALA A 51 -19.80 -14.31 -15.87
C ALA A 51 -19.97 -15.56 -14.97
N ARG A 52 -18.89 -16.05 -14.35
CA ARG A 52 -18.95 -17.18 -13.40
C ARG A 52 -19.73 -16.83 -12.14
N GLN A 53 -19.57 -15.63 -11.59
CA GLN A 53 -20.38 -15.18 -10.45
C GLN A 53 -21.87 -15.15 -10.83
N THR A 54 -22.23 -14.56 -11.97
CA THR A 54 -23.63 -14.53 -12.42
C THR A 54 -24.19 -15.94 -12.62
N ALA A 55 -23.43 -16.84 -13.25
CA ALA A 55 -23.87 -18.22 -13.46
C ALA A 55 -24.15 -18.96 -12.14
N LEU A 56 -23.23 -18.84 -11.16
CA LEU A 56 -23.40 -19.45 -9.84
C LEU A 56 -24.54 -18.81 -9.02
N GLN A 57 -24.74 -17.50 -9.18
CA GLN A 57 -25.86 -16.79 -8.56
C GLN A 57 -27.20 -17.30 -9.13
N THR A 58 -27.30 -17.46 -10.45
CA THR A 58 -28.47 -18.05 -11.10
C THR A 58 -28.69 -19.50 -10.69
N GLU A 59 -27.62 -20.28 -10.54
CA GLU A 59 -27.71 -21.67 -10.06
C GLU A 59 -28.27 -21.74 -8.63
N LEU A 60 -27.80 -20.87 -7.72
CA LEU A 60 -28.37 -20.76 -6.37
C LEU A 60 -29.85 -20.35 -6.38
N GLU A 61 -30.24 -19.39 -7.23
CA GLU A 61 -31.64 -18.99 -7.37
C GLU A 61 -32.52 -20.13 -7.91
N THR A 62 -32.01 -20.95 -8.84
CA THR A 62 -32.73 -22.13 -9.32
C THR A 62 -32.83 -23.23 -8.25
N LEU A 63 -31.80 -23.41 -7.41
CA LEU A 63 -31.85 -24.31 -6.26
C LEU A 63 -32.81 -23.80 -5.18
N GLU A 64 -32.97 -22.49 -5.05
CA GLU A 64 -33.99 -21.84 -4.20
C GLU A 64 -35.42 -22.14 -4.61
N GLN A 65 -35.65 -22.31 -5.90
CA GLN A 65 -36.97 -22.62 -6.46
C GLN A 65 -37.22 -24.13 -6.57
N SER A 66 -36.25 -24.96 -6.18
CA SER A 66 -36.38 -26.42 -6.22
C SER A 66 -37.21 -26.95 -5.05
N ASN A 67 -38.00 -28.00 -5.29
CA ASN A 67 -38.78 -28.70 -4.26
C ASN A 67 -37.93 -29.70 -3.45
N LEU A 68 -36.62 -29.48 -3.34
CA LEU A 68 -35.73 -30.36 -2.59
C LEU A 68 -36.00 -30.27 -1.09
N PRO A 69 -35.82 -31.37 -0.33
CA PRO A 69 -35.86 -31.31 1.12
C PRO A 69 -34.75 -30.40 1.64
N LYS A 70 -35.04 -29.67 2.72
CA LYS A 70 -34.19 -28.60 3.24
C LYS A 70 -32.72 -29.02 3.45
N GLU A 71 -32.48 -30.23 3.93
CA GLU A 71 -31.12 -30.74 4.18
C GLU A 71 -30.31 -30.98 2.89
N GLU A 72 -30.95 -31.52 1.84
CA GLU A 72 -30.31 -31.73 0.54
C GLU A 72 -30.01 -30.41 -0.16
N LEU A 73 -30.92 -29.45 -0.01
CA LEU A 73 -30.80 -28.10 -0.54
C LEU A 73 -29.66 -27.32 0.15
N GLU A 74 -29.52 -27.39 1.47
CA GLU A 74 -28.37 -26.78 2.19
C GLU A 74 -27.04 -27.44 1.77
N THR A 75 -27.02 -28.75 1.62
CA THR A 75 -25.83 -29.51 1.18
C THR A 75 -25.39 -29.13 -0.23
N ALA A 76 -26.34 -28.87 -1.13
CA ALA A 76 -26.06 -28.41 -2.49
C ALA A 76 -25.62 -26.93 -2.55
N ARG A 77 -26.17 -26.07 -1.68
CA ARG A 77 -25.85 -24.63 -1.65
C ARG A 77 -24.51 -24.30 -1.03
N ALA A 78 -24.10 -25.03 0.02
CA ALA A 78 -22.86 -24.77 0.74
C ALA A 78 -21.63 -24.61 -0.18
N PRO A 79 -21.32 -25.55 -1.09
CA PRO A 79 -20.15 -25.41 -1.97
C PRO A 79 -20.28 -24.25 -2.98
N LEU A 80 -21.48 -23.99 -3.50
CA LEU A 80 -21.73 -22.88 -4.43
C LEU A 80 -21.53 -21.52 -3.76
N ASN A 81 -22.02 -21.38 -2.51
CA ASN A 81 -21.80 -20.19 -1.69
C ASN A 81 -20.32 -19.98 -1.37
N GLU A 82 -19.57 -21.05 -1.09
CA GLU A 82 -18.12 -20.95 -0.87
C GLU A 82 -17.40 -20.44 -2.12
N ILE A 83 -17.73 -20.98 -3.30
CA ILE A 83 -17.13 -20.54 -4.57
C ILE A 83 -17.49 -19.08 -4.88
N LEU A 84 -18.75 -18.67 -4.67
CA LEU A 84 -19.15 -17.27 -4.85
C LEU A 84 -18.39 -16.31 -3.94
N ASN A 85 -18.22 -16.67 -2.67
CA ASN A 85 -17.45 -15.85 -1.74
C ASN A 85 -15.99 -15.73 -2.17
N LEU A 86 -15.37 -16.83 -2.63
CA LEU A 86 -14.01 -16.81 -3.18
C LEU A 86 -13.90 -15.90 -4.40
N LEU A 87 -14.87 -15.96 -5.32
CA LEU A 87 -14.89 -15.10 -6.51
C LEU A 87 -15.07 -13.62 -6.18
N ARG A 88 -15.84 -13.28 -5.13
CA ARG A 88 -15.97 -11.89 -4.65
C ARG A 88 -14.66 -11.40 -4.05
N THR A 89 -14.03 -12.17 -3.18
CA THR A 89 -12.73 -11.84 -2.58
C THR A 89 -11.64 -11.69 -3.66
N LEU A 90 -11.69 -12.51 -4.71
CA LEU A 90 -10.80 -12.42 -5.87
C LEU A 90 -10.97 -11.08 -6.60
N GLU A 91 -12.21 -10.63 -6.79
CA GLU A 91 -12.50 -9.34 -7.41
C GLU A 91 -11.96 -8.17 -6.56
N ASP A 92 -12.14 -8.23 -5.25
CA ASP A 92 -11.60 -7.22 -4.34
C ASP A 92 -10.07 -7.19 -4.33
N ALA A 93 -9.41 -8.36 -4.41
CA ALA A 93 -7.97 -8.43 -4.59
C ALA A 93 -7.53 -7.77 -5.90
N ARG A 94 -8.24 -7.98 -7.02
CA ARG A 94 -7.95 -7.31 -8.30
C ARG A 94 -8.15 -5.81 -8.25
N LYS A 95 -9.19 -5.33 -7.58
CA LYS A 95 -9.41 -3.88 -7.39
C LYS A 95 -8.24 -3.28 -6.62
N ARG A 96 -7.81 -3.91 -5.53
CA ARG A 96 -6.63 -3.47 -4.77
C ARG A 96 -5.36 -3.45 -5.62
N TYR A 97 -5.10 -4.50 -6.38
CA TYR A 97 -3.99 -4.56 -7.32
C TYR A 97 -4.03 -3.38 -8.31
N ALA A 98 -5.18 -3.14 -8.94
CA ALA A 98 -5.36 -2.05 -9.90
C ALA A 98 -5.14 -0.67 -9.26
N THR A 99 -5.62 -0.47 -8.03
CA THR A 99 -5.40 0.76 -7.27
C THR A 99 -3.91 1.02 -7.03
N PHE A 100 -3.16 0.04 -6.51
CA PHE A 100 -1.73 0.20 -6.29
C PHE A 100 -0.95 0.42 -7.59
N ARG A 101 -1.35 -0.26 -8.66
CA ARG A 101 -0.77 -0.05 -9.98
C ARG A 101 -1.00 1.37 -10.47
N GLN A 102 -2.23 1.88 -10.37
CA GLN A 102 -2.56 3.25 -10.73
C GLN A 102 -1.79 4.27 -9.89
N GLN A 103 -1.64 4.02 -8.58
CA GLN A 103 -0.88 4.89 -7.69
C GLN A 103 0.61 4.93 -8.05
N LEU A 104 1.19 3.79 -8.41
CA LEU A 104 2.56 3.70 -8.92
C LEU A 104 2.73 4.48 -10.23
N ASP A 105 1.85 4.25 -11.19
CA ASP A 105 1.92 4.91 -12.51
C ASP A 105 1.71 6.43 -12.39
N ALA A 106 0.95 6.90 -11.40
CA ALA A 106 0.72 8.32 -11.13
C ALA A 106 1.79 9.01 -10.27
N LEU A 107 2.76 8.26 -9.72
CA LEU A 107 3.71 8.77 -8.72
C LEU A 107 4.52 9.96 -9.24
N LEU A 108 5.09 9.84 -10.44
CA LEU A 108 5.91 10.91 -11.05
C LEU A 108 5.10 12.18 -11.26
N LYS A 109 3.91 12.07 -11.84
CA LYS A 109 3.02 13.22 -12.04
C LYS A 109 2.70 13.90 -10.70
N ARG A 110 2.46 13.12 -9.66
CA ARG A 110 2.17 13.68 -8.33
C ARG A 110 3.38 14.41 -7.73
N LEU A 111 4.59 13.91 -7.94
CA LEU A 111 5.82 14.60 -7.54
C LEU A 111 6.00 15.92 -8.28
N GLU A 112 5.73 15.97 -9.58
CA GLU A 112 5.78 17.21 -10.37
C GLU A 112 4.77 18.24 -9.87
N GLU A 113 3.54 17.83 -9.57
CA GLU A 113 2.51 18.69 -8.98
C GLU A 113 2.95 19.28 -7.62
N LEU A 114 3.60 18.47 -6.78
CA LEU A 114 4.11 18.92 -5.48
C LEU A 114 5.31 19.83 -5.63
N ALA A 115 6.23 19.56 -6.57
CA ALA A 115 7.35 20.43 -6.86
C ALA A 115 6.87 21.81 -7.35
N ALA A 116 5.86 21.86 -8.22
CA ALA A 116 5.24 23.12 -8.64
C ALA A 116 4.57 23.85 -7.47
N THR A 117 3.90 23.11 -6.58
CA THR A 117 3.29 23.67 -5.36
C THR A 117 4.37 24.25 -4.43
N GLN A 118 5.46 23.53 -4.22
CA GLN A 118 6.60 23.98 -3.43
C GLN A 118 7.19 25.26 -4.00
N GLN A 119 7.44 25.30 -5.31
CA GLN A 119 7.96 26.49 -5.99
C GLN A 119 7.02 27.70 -5.85
N ALA A 120 5.71 27.50 -5.94
CA ALA A 120 4.73 28.56 -5.74
C ALA A 120 4.73 29.09 -4.29
N LEU A 121 4.99 28.22 -3.30
CA LEU A 121 5.17 28.62 -1.92
C LEU A 121 6.49 29.37 -1.72
N ASP A 122 7.60 28.87 -2.23
CA ASP A 122 8.92 29.48 -2.05
C ASP A 122 9.03 30.88 -2.69
N THR A 123 8.24 31.13 -3.74
CA THR A 123 8.18 32.43 -4.43
C THR A 123 7.08 33.35 -3.90
N ARG A 124 6.33 32.90 -2.88
CA ARG A 124 5.29 33.71 -2.25
C ARG A 124 5.90 34.94 -1.58
N GLN A 125 5.44 36.12 -1.96
CA GLN A 125 5.81 37.37 -1.29
C GLN A 125 5.16 37.46 0.10
N ALA A 126 5.82 38.14 1.03
CA ALA A 126 5.30 38.38 2.36
C ALA A 126 3.93 39.07 2.29
N SER A 127 2.97 38.60 3.10
CA SER A 127 1.61 39.11 3.06
C SER A 127 1.54 40.54 3.60
N GLU A 128 1.07 41.48 2.77
CA GLU A 128 0.77 42.84 3.21
C GLU A 128 -0.65 42.92 3.76
N PHE A 129 -0.80 42.85 5.09
CA PHE A 129 -2.11 42.99 5.73
C PHE A 129 -2.52 44.47 5.88
N SER A 130 -3.39 44.97 5.01
CA SER A 130 -3.91 46.35 5.09
C SER A 130 -4.92 46.55 6.23
N ASN A 131 -5.79 45.55 6.47
CA ASN A 131 -6.77 45.54 7.55
C ASN A 131 -6.54 44.33 8.45
N VAL A 132 -6.10 44.57 9.69
CA VAL A 132 -5.83 43.51 10.66
C VAL A 132 -6.91 43.49 11.74
N SER A 133 -7.43 42.31 12.04
CA SER A 133 -8.47 42.09 13.06
C SER A 133 -8.21 40.79 13.84
N GLU A 134 -8.85 40.65 15.00
CA GLU A 134 -8.82 39.39 15.75
C GLU A 134 -9.41 38.22 14.95
N ALA A 135 -10.49 38.46 14.20
CA ALA A 135 -11.08 37.44 13.34
C ALA A 135 -10.10 36.93 12.27
N LEU A 136 -9.27 37.82 11.70
CA LEU A 136 -8.23 37.43 10.76
C LEU A 136 -7.16 36.57 11.45
N ARG A 137 -6.72 36.95 12.65
CA ARG A 137 -5.78 36.17 13.45
C ARG A 137 -6.33 34.77 13.74
N ASP A 138 -7.58 34.67 14.15
CA ASP A 138 -8.22 33.38 14.48
C ASP A 138 -8.33 32.48 13.25
N GLN A 139 -8.67 33.04 12.08
CA GLN A 139 -8.66 32.29 10.82
C GLN A 139 -7.28 31.71 10.50
N TYR A 140 -6.22 32.50 10.65
CA TYR A 140 -4.86 32.02 10.42
C TYR A 140 -4.40 31.01 11.46
N ASN A 141 -4.81 31.17 12.73
CA ASN A 141 -4.58 30.17 13.78
C ASN A 141 -5.27 28.83 13.44
N THR A 142 -6.52 28.86 12.96
CA THR A 142 -7.22 27.64 12.51
C THR A 142 -6.49 26.97 11.35
N ARG A 143 -6.03 27.75 10.37
CA ARG A 143 -5.23 27.22 9.24
C ARG A 143 -3.92 26.61 9.72
N LEU A 144 -3.22 27.27 10.65
CA LEU A 144 -1.98 26.76 11.22
C LEU A 144 -2.22 25.43 11.93
N HIS A 145 -3.27 25.34 12.74
CA HIS A 145 -3.64 24.09 13.40
C HIS A 145 -3.98 22.97 12.39
N ALA A 146 -4.68 23.29 11.30
CA ALA A 146 -4.98 22.32 10.24
C ALA A 146 -3.70 21.78 9.59
N VAL A 147 -2.73 22.65 9.25
CA VAL A 147 -1.44 22.23 8.68
C VAL A 147 -0.60 21.42 9.69
N GLN A 148 -0.60 21.80 10.97
CA GLN A 148 0.07 21.01 12.01
C GLN A 148 -0.55 19.62 12.17
N THR A 149 -1.87 19.51 11.97
CA THR A 149 -2.57 18.21 11.95
C THR A 149 -2.17 17.41 10.72
N GLU A 150 -2.14 18.02 9.54
CA GLU A 150 -1.67 17.41 8.29
C GLU A 150 -0.25 16.85 8.44
N ILE A 151 0.69 17.61 9.02
CA ILE A 151 2.07 17.15 9.27
C ILE A 151 2.10 15.93 10.19
N ARG A 152 1.31 15.95 11.27
CA ARG A 152 1.20 14.81 12.20
C ARG A 152 0.66 13.58 11.49
N ASP A 153 -0.38 13.74 10.68
CA ASP A 153 -1.02 12.66 9.94
C ASP A 153 -0.05 12.09 8.89
N LEU A 154 0.71 12.92 8.20
CA LEU A 154 1.76 12.48 7.27
C LEU A 154 2.81 11.62 7.98
N ILE A 155 3.29 12.04 9.14
CA ILE A 155 4.26 11.27 9.94
C ILE A 155 3.68 9.92 10.37
N GLN A 156 2.42 9.90 10.83
CA GLN A 156 1.73 8.65 11.20
C GLN A 156 1.51 7.74 10.00
N GLN A 157 1.14 8.29 8.85
CA GLN A 157 1.00 7.54 7.62
C GLN A 157 2.33 6.93 7.19
N ASN A 158 3.46 7.61 7.42
CA ASN A 158 4.78 7.08 7.12
C ASN A 158 5.16 5.90 8.00
N SER A 159 4.98 6.01 9.32
CA SER A 159 5.26 4.88 10.22
C SER A 159 4.36 3.67 9.94
N ALA A 160 3.07 3.90 9.65
CA ALA A 160 2.15 2.83 9.25
C ALA A 160 2.60 2.14 7.95
N ALA A 161 3.13 2.89 7.00
CA ALA A 161 3.61 2.36 5.74
C ALA A 161 4.91 1.57 5.87
N GLU A 162 5.84 2.04 6.70
CA GLU A 162 7.07 1.29 7.03
C GLU A 162 6.73 -0.02 7.72
N ALA A 163 5.81 0.00 8.69
CA ALA A 163 5.32 -1.20 9.35
C ALA A 163 4.64 -2.16 8.36
N ARG A 164 3.81 -1.63 7.44
CA ARG A 164 3.18 -2.44 6.39
C ARG A 164 4.21 -3.05 5.43
N LEU A 165 5.20 -2.26 5.00
CA LEU A 165 6.27 -2.72 4.12
C LEU A 165 7.09 -3.85 4.76
N ALA A 166 7.30 -3.79 6.08
CA ALA A 166 7.95 -4.85 6.85
C ALA A 166 7.09 -6.12 7.01
N ALA A 167 5.77 -6.00 7.00
CA ALA A 167 4.84 -7.13 7.12
C ALA A 167 4.60 -7.90 5.82
N ILE A 168 4.81 -7.27 4.65
CA ILE A 168 4.56 -7.91 3.35
C ILE A 168 5.47 -9.13 3.08
N PRO A 169 6.80 -9.10 3.34
CA PRO A 169 7.67 -10.25 3.09
C PRO A 169 7.22 -11.56 3.76
N PRO A 170 6.91 -11.61 5.08
CA PRO A 170 6.44 -12.86 5.69
C PRO A 170 5.06 -13.31 5.17
N GLU A 171 4.17 -12.38 4.79
CA GLU A 171 2.89 -12.74 4.14
C GLU A 171 3.12 -13.39 2.76
N LEU A 172 4.07 -12.87 1.97
CA LEU A 172 4.44 -13.47 0.69
C LEU A 172 5.06 -14.86 0.88
N GLU A 173 5.94 -15.04 1.86
CA GLU A 173 6.55 -16.34 2.19
C GLU A 173 5.50 -17.38 2.60
N GLN A 174 4.53 -16.98 3.43
CA GLN A 174 3.41 -17.84 3.81
C GLN A 174 2.63 -18.31 2.58
N ARG A 175 2.24 -17.37 1.71
CA ARG A 175 1.46 -17.67 0.49
C ARG A 175 2.23 -18.52 -0.51
N LEU A 176 3.54 -18.30 -0.63
CA LEU A 176 4.43 -19.14 -1.43
C LEU A 176 4.48 -20.58 -0.92
N THR A 177 4.35 -20.78 0.39
CA THR A 177 4.30 -22.12 1.02
C THR A 177 2.93 -22.79 0.85
N GLU A 178 1.85 -22.01 0.80
CA GLU A 178 0.48 -22.50 0.60
C GLU A 178 0.22 -22.93 -0.85
N ARG A 179 0.77 -22.19 -1.82
CA ARG A 179 0.58 -22.43 -3.26
C ARG A 179 0.81 -23.89 -3.70
N PRO A 180 1.95 -24.54 -3.43
CA PRO A 180 2.18 -25.91 -3.89
C PRO A 180 1.18 -26.90 -3.29
N LYS A 181 0.68 -26.66 -2.07
CA LYS A 181 -0.34 -27.50 -1.43
C LYS A 181 -1.68 -27.40 -2.17
N LEU A 182 -2.10 -26.19 -2.54
CA LEU A 182 -3.30 -25.97 -3.36
C LEU A 182 -3.15 -26.56 -4.76
N GLN A 183 -1.99 -26.40 -5.40
CA GLN A 183 -1.74 -26.99 -6.72
C GLN A 183 -1.77 -28.53 -6.68
N GLN A 184 -1.20 -29.13 -5.63
CA GLN A 184 -1.26 -30.57 -5.43
C GLN A 184 -2.70 -31.04 -5.17
N GLY A 185 -3.44 -30.34 -4.30
CA GLY A 185 -4.84 -30.63 -4.03
C GLY A 185 -5.70 -30.55 -5.29
N LEU A 186 -5.51 -29.50 -6.10
CA LEU A 186 -6.20 -29.35 -7.37
C LEU A 186 -5.87 -30.49 -8.36
N ALA A 187 -4.60 -30.90 -8.44
CA ALA A 187 -4.21 -32.01 -9.30
C ALA A 187 -4.84 -33.34 -8.86
N VAL A 188 -4.95 -33.58 -7.54
CA VAL A 188 -5.63 -34.76 -6.98
C VAL A 188 -7.14 -34.70 -7.28
N ALA A 189 -7.80 -33.58 -7.01
CA ALA A 189 -9.22 -33.39 -7.27
C ALA A 189 -9.54 -33.58 -8.77
N ARG A 190 -8.71 -33.05 -9.68
CA ARG A 190 -8.87 -33.26 -11.13
C ARG A 190 -8.75 -34.73 -11.52
N ARG A 191 -7.79 -35.48 -10.94
CA ARG A 191 -7.66 -36.93 -11.20
C ARG A 191 -8.87 -37.70 -10.69
N GLN A 192 -9.35 -37.37 -9.50
CA GLN A 192 -10.54 -38.00 -8.92
C GLN A 192 -11.80 -37.71 -9.74
N ALA A 193 -11.94 -36.48 -10.24
CA ALA A 193 -13.03 -36.11 -11.13
C ALA A 193 -13.04 -36.91 -12.44
N LEU A 194 -11.85 -37.20 -13.00
CA LEU A 194 -11.71 -38.05 -14.19
C LEU A 194 -12.00 -39.54 -13.93
N GLN A 195 -11.81 -39.99 -12.68
CA GLN A 195 -12.02 -41.39 -12.28
C GLN A 195 -13.43 -41.67 -11.73
N SER A 196 -14.16 -40.62 -11.38
CA SER A 196 -15.51 -40.72 -10.80
C SER A 196 -16.57 -40.87 -11.89
N ASN A 197 -17.41 -41.88 -11.78
CA ASN A 197 -18.65 -42.01 -12.56
C ASN A 197 -19.79 -41.12 -12.00
N GLN A 198 -19.57 -40.43 -10.88
CA GLN A 198 -20.50 -39.45 -10.31
C GLN A 198 -20.09 -38.02 -10.72
N PRO A 199 -20.98 -37.27 -11.41
CA PRO A 199 -20.61 -36.01 -12.08
C PRO A 199 -20.60 -34.75 -11.19
N SER A 200 -21.19 -34.74 -10.00
CA SER A 200 -21.48 -33.49 -9.27
C SER A 200 -20.45 -33.09 -8.19
N THR A 201 -20.03 -33.99 -7.30
CA THR A 201 -19.14 -33.67 -6.17
C THR A 201 -17.68 -33.40 -6.56
N PRO A 202 -17.06 -34.15 -7.48
CA PRO A 202 -15.67 -33.90 -7.88
C PRO A 202 -15.51 -32.59 -8.67
N ALA A 203 -16.54 -32.18 -9.39
CA ALA A 203 -16.53 -30.98 -10.22
C ALA A 203 -16.60 -29.68 -9.38
N SER A 204 -17.37 -29.68 -8.28
CA SER A 204 -17.45 -28.54 -7.37
C SER A 204 -16.17 -28.35 -6.56
N GLU A 205 -15.53 -29.43 -6.11
CA GLU A 205 -14.24 -29.38 -5.41
C GLU A 205 -13.12 -28.84 -6.31
N VAL A 206 -13.06 -29.28 -7.57
CA VAL A 206 -12.12 -28.74 -8.57
C VAL A 206 -12.35 -27.23 -8.75
N SER A 207 -13.61 -26.81 -8.97
CA SER A 207 -13.95 -25.39 -9.17
C SER A 207 -13.56 -24.52 -7.97
N ARG A 208 -13.77 -25.03 -6.76
CA ARG A 208 -13.40 -24.37 -5.50
C ARG A 208 -11.88 -24.23 -5.36
N LEU A 209 -11.12 -25.30 -5.58
CA LEU A 209 -9.65 -25.28 -5.51
C LEU A 209 -9.04 -24.38 -6.60
N GLU A 210 -9.64 -24.33 -7.79
CA GLU A 210 -9.25 -23.39 -8.84
C GLU A 210 -9.46 -21.93 -8.40
N ALA A 211 -10.63 -21.61 -7.84
CA ALA A 211 -10.91 -20.27 -7.33
C ALA A 211 -9.96 -19.88 -6.19
N GLN A 212 -9.67 -20.80 -5.25
CA GLN A 212 -8.69 -20.57 -4.18
C GLN A 212 -7.29 -20.31 -4.70
N LEU A 213 -6.84 -21.11 -5.69
CA LEU A 213 -5.52 -20.92 -6.29
C LEU A 213 -5.42 -19.56 -7.02
N GLN A 214 -6.47 -19.16 -7.75
CA GLN A 214 -6.51 -17.86 -8.42
C GLN A 214 -6.52 -16.69 -7.43
N LEU A 215 -7.27 -16.82 -6.33
CA LEU A 215 -7.27 -15.84 -5.25
C LEU A 215 -5.87 -15.70 -4.66
N LEU A 216 -5.23 -16.82 -4.29
CA LEU A 216 -3.88 -16.82 -3.73
C LEU A 216 -2.87 -16.14 -4.65
N ILE A 217 -2.90 -16.46 -5.95
CA ILE A 217 -2.03 -15.84 -6.96
C ILE A 217 -2.26 -14.33 -7.03
N THR A 218 -3.52 -13.91 -7.09
CA THR A 218 -3.88 -12.49 -7.19
C THR A 218 -3.47 -11.73 -5.94
N GLU A 219 -3.64 -12.32 -4.75
CA GLU A 219 -3.20 -11.72 -3.49
C GLU A 219 -1.68 -11.58 -3.44
N MET A 220 -0.92 -12.59 -3.87
CA MET A 220 0.55 -12.48 -3.98
C MET A 220 0.96 -11.35 -4.92
N GLN A 221 0.31 -11.19 -6.07
CA GLN A 221 0.58 -10.07 -6.98
C GLN A 221 0.18 -8.73 -6.38
N THR A 222 -0.92 -8.67 -5.63
CA THR A 222 -1.39 -7.47 -4.91
C THR A 222 -0.36 -7.05 -3.86
N LEU A 223 0.17 -8.00 -3.10
CA LEU A 223 1.23 -7.76 -2.12
C LEU A 223 2.52 -7.27 -2.77
N GLU A 224 2.89 -7.83 -3.92
CA GLU A 224 4.09 -7.41 -4.64
C GLU A 224 3.96 -5.98 -5.19
N ILE A 225 2.81 -5.64 -5.78
CA ILE A 225 2.59 -4.27 -6.28
C ILE A 225 2.46 -3.28 -5.12
N GLU A 226 1.86 -3.67 -4.00
CA GLU A 226 1.81 -2.87 -2.77
C GLU A 226 3.22 -2.61 -2.24
N ARG A 227 4.07 -3.65 -2.19
CA ARG A 227 5.47 -3.54 -1.78
C ARG A 227 6.24 -2.56 -2.66
N GLN A 228 6.05 -2.65 -3.97
CA GLN A 228 6.68 -1.73 -4.93
C GLN A 228 6.22 -0.29 -4.71
N TRP A 229 4.91 -0.08 -4.55
CA TRP A 229 4.33 1.22 -4.25
C TRP A 229 4.90 1.82 -2.97
N LEU A 230 4.85 1.06 -1.86
CA LEU A 230 5.39 1.49 -0.57
C LEU A 230 6.89 1.78 -0.63
N GLY A 231 7.66 0.94 -1.31
CA GLY A 231 9.11 1.13 -1.47
C GLY A 231 9.50 2.35 -2.31
N GLN A 232 8.62 2.79 -3.22
CA GLN A 232 8.85 3.95 -4.07
C GLN A 232 8.20 5.23 -3.57
N ARG A 233 7.35 5.18 -2.54
CA ARG A 233 6.61 6.36 -2.08
C ARG A 233 7.44 7.35 -1.26
N GLY A 234 8.65 7.00 -0.83
CA GLY A 234 9.50 7.84 0.03
C GLY A 234 9.59 9.30 -0.46
N PRO A 235 10.01 9.53 -1.72
CA PRO A 235 10.04 10.88 -2.31
C PRO A 235 8.69 11.61 -2.28
N LEU A 236 7.57 10.89 -2.45
CA LEU A 236 6.24 11.48 -2.39
C LEU A 236 5.89 11.94 -0.97
N HIS A 237 6.22 11.13 0.03
CA HIS A 237 6.05 11.49 1.43
C HIS A 237 6.90 12.72 1.79
N ASP A 238 8.17 12.72 1.40
CA ASP A 238 9.10 13.82 1.68
C ASP A 238 8.60 15.13 1.05
N ALA A 239 8.16 15.08 -0.21
CA ALA A 239 7.60 16.25 -0.91
C ALA A 239 6.32 16.76 -0.24
N LEU A 240 5.41 15.87 0.18
CA LEU A 240 4.20 16.27 0.92
C LEU A 240 4.55 16.95 2.25
N LEU A 241 5.50 16.36 2.99
CA LEU A 241 5.94 16.90 4.27
C LEU A 241 6.60 18.27 4.10
N GLN A 242 7.48 18.42 3.10
CA GLN A 242 8.12 19.69 2.78
C GLN A 242 7.09 20.78 2.46
N VAL A 243 6.13 20.49 1.58
CA VAL A 243 5.04 21.42 1.23
C VAL A 243 4.25 21.84 2.47
N ALA A 244 3.92 20.88 3.34
CA ALA A 244 3.19 21.17 4.58
C ALA A 244 4.01 22.02 5.56
N GLN A 245 5.31 21.73 5.71
CA GLN A 245 6.22 22.52 6.54
C GLN A 245 6.36 23.95 6.03
N THR A 246 6.57 24.15 4.73
CA THR A 246 6.66 25.51 4.16
C THR A 246 5.35 26.28 4.32
N LYS A 247 4.19 25.62 4.20
CA LYS A 247 2.89 26.25 4.52
C LYS A 247 2.82 26.66 5.99
N GLN A 248 3.28 25.81 6.91
CA GLN A 248 3.31 26.10 8.33
C GLN A 248 4.17 27.34 8.61
N ASP A 249 5.38 27.39 8.07
CA ASP A 249 6.33 28.50 8.28
C ASP A 249 5.74 29.83 7.79
N HIS A 250 5.13 29.83 6.60
CA HIS A 250 4.44 31.01 6.08
C HIS A 250 3.28 31.46 6.97
N LEU A 251 2.45 30.52 7.46
CA LEU A 251 1.34 30.85 8.35
C LEU A 251 1.82 31.41 9.69
N GLN A 252 2.92 30.88 10.23
CA GLN A 252 3.54 31.40 11.45
C GLN A 252 4.08 32.82 11.25
N GLN A 253 4.77 33.07 10.13
CA GLN A 253 5.25 34.40 9.79
C GLN A 253 4.09 35.39 9.60
N ASP A 254 3.05 35.00 8.87
CA ASP A 254 1.85 35.80 8.67
C ASP A 254 1.16 36.14 10.01
N LEU A 255 1.07 35.16 10.93
CA LEU A 255 0.52 35.36 12.28
C LEU A 255 1.36 36.31 13.13
N LEU A 256 2.69 36.26 13.03
CA LEU A 256 3.57 37.22 13.71
C LEU A 256 3.35 38.64 13.20
N ILE A 257 3.21 38.83 11.88
CA ILE A 257 2.92 40.14 11.29
C ILE A 257 1.55 40.66 11.77
N ILE A 258 0.53 39.79 11.78
CA ILE A 258 -0.81 40.10 12.30
C ILE A 258 -0.74 40.49 13.77
N ALA A 259 -0.04 39.72 14.61
CA ALA A 259 0.09 39.98 16.05
C ALA A 259 0.78 41.33 16.33
N ASN A 260 1.87 41.61 15.61
CA ASN A 260 2.57 42.89 15.69
C ASN A 260 1.66 44.07 15.33
N LYS A 261 0.86 43.94 14.25
CA LYS A 261 -0.09 44.99 13.82
C LYS A 261 -1.27 45.17 14.79
N LEU A 262 -1.63 44.14 15.55
CA LEU A 262 -2.62 44.22 16.64
C LEU A 262 -2.04 44.79 17.95
N GLY A 263 -0.75 45.13 18.00
CA GLY A 263 -0.08 45.61 19.21
C GLY A 263 0.14 44.53 20.27
N ARG A 264 0.24 43.26 19.86
CA ARG A 264 0.46 42.11 20.74
C ARG A 264 1.86 41.54 20.50
N VAL A 265 2.85 42.10 21.19
CA VAL A 265 4.24 41.61 21.26
C VAL A 265 4.56 41.28 22.70
#